data_AF-A0A660V1Q9-F1
#
_entry.id   AF-A0A660V1Q9-F1
#
_cell.length_a   1.000
_cell.length_b   1.000
_cell.length_c   1.000
_cell.angle_alpha   90.00
_cell.angle_beta   90.00
_cell.angle_gamma   90.00
#
_symmetry.space_group_name_H-M   'P 1'
#
loop_
_entity.id
_entity.type
_entity.pdbx_description
1 polymer ?
#
loop_
_entity_poly.entity_id
_entity_poly.type
_entity_poly.pdbx_seq_one_letter_code
_entity_poly.pdbx_strand_id
1 'polypeptide(L)'
;PQNPVVKTIWITSNYGDEIEIESISSLNGHIEVLSRQAEESGVKLEVRVTPPAKTDKPKRYFMDELKIKIKGSADDLLVRCNGWYPRKPAKTK
;
A
#
# COMPACT_ATOMS: atom_id res chain seq x y z
N PRO A 1 -4.35 -5.84 16.44
CA PRO A 1 -4.60 -6.14 15.01
C PRO A 1 -5.85 -5.37 14.58
N GLN A 2 -5.97 -4.98 13.31
CA GLN A 2 -6.91 -3.95 12.82
C GLN A 2 -6.58 -2.49 13.16
N ASN A 3 -5.37 -2.18 13.66
CA ASN A 3 -4.98 -0.77 13.76
C ASN A 3 -4.57 -0.29 12.37
N PRO A 4 -5.30 0.65 11.75
CA PRO A 4 -4.92 1.19 10.45
C PRO A 4 -3.60 1.94 10.59
N VAL A 5 -2.69 1.72 9.64
CA VAL A 5 -1.40 2.43 9.57
C VAL A 5 -1.44 3.30 8.31
N VAL A 6 -1.16 4.58 8.47
CA VAL A 6 -1.01 5.50 7.34
C VAL A 6 0.44 5.45 6.86
N LYS A 7 0.62 5.32 5.55
CA LYS A 7 1.91 5.34 4.88
C LYS A 7 1.86 6.30 3.70
N THR A 8 2.98 6.97 3.47
CA THR A 8 3.18 7.83 2.32
C THR A 8 3.98 7.06 1.27
N ILE A 9 3.49 7.03 0.04
CA ILE A 9 4.17 6.47 -1.12
C ILE A 9 4.49 7.63 -2.06
N TRP A 10 5.76 7.72 -2.46
CA TRP A 10 6.23 8.68 -3.46
C TRP A 10 6.43 7.95 -4.77
N ILE A 11 5.79 8.45 -5.83
CA ILE A 11 5.95 7.96 -7.19
C ILE A 11 6.63 9.09 -7.96
N THR A 12 7.89 8.92 -8.32
CA THR A 12 8.70 9.93 -9.01
C THR A 12 9.02 9.47 -10.42
N SER A 13 9.04 10.41 -11.37
CA SER A 13 9.48 10.13 -12.74
C SER A 13 10.99 10.32 -12.83
N ASN A 14 11.71 9.29 -13.28
CA ASN A 14 13.14 9.43 -13.54
C ASN A 14 13.46 10.14 -14.87
N TYR A 15 12.43 10.42 -15.68
CA TYR A 15 12.57 11.02 -17.01
C TYR A 15 12.06 12.46 -17.08
N GLY A 16 11.59 13.02 -15.96
CA GLY A 16 11.05 14.38 -15.90
C GLY A 16 9.63 14.54 -16.45
N ASP A 17 9.01 13.43 -16.88
CA ASP A 17 7.62 13.45 -17.36
C ASP A 17 6.62 13.67 -16.21
N GLU A 18 5.56 14.44 -16.48
CA GLU A 18 4.43 14.60 -15.57
C GLU A 18 3.72 13.25 -15.37
N ILE A 19 3.59 12.82 -14.11
CA ILE A 19 2.91 11.56 -13.78
C ILE A 19 1.43 11.82 -13.54
N GLU A 20 0.60 11.41 -14.49
CA GLU A 20 -0.85 11.33 -14.31
C GLU A 20 -1.28 9.91 -13.95
N ILE A 21 -1.70 9.67 -12.70
CA ILE A 21 -2.33 8.38 -12.34
C ILE A 21 -3.77 8.35 -12.87
N GLU A 22 -4.13 7.27 -13.57
CA GLU A 22 -5.46 7.00 -14.09
C GLU A 22 -6.34 6.31 -13.04
N SER A 23 -5.83 5.22 -12.44
CA SER A 23 -6.57 4.47 -11.42
C SER A 23 -5.64 3.84 -10.40
N ILE A 24 -6.17 3.63 -9.19
CA ILE A 24 -5.49 2.92 -8.11
C ILE A 24 -6.46 1.88 -7.58
N SER A 25 -6.01 0.63 -7.48
CA SER A 25 -6.83 -0.49 -6.96
C SER A 25 -6.02 -1.39 -6.04
N SER A 26 -6.65 -1.84 -4.95
CA SER A 26 -6.09 -2.83 -4.04
C SER A 26 -6.62 -4.21 -4.43
N LEU A 27 -5.74 -5.22 -4.42
CA LEU A 27 -6.10 -6.60 -4.76
C LEU A 27 -6.97 -7.25 -3.68
N ASN A 28 -6.62 -7.07 -2.41
CA ASN A 28 -7.29 -7.72 -1.28
C ASN A 28 -8.18 -6.76 -0.47
N GLY A 29 -8.28 -5.50 -0.87
CA GLY A 29 -9.08 -4.47 -0.21
C GLY A 29 -8.54 -4.05 1.16
N HIS A 30 -7.26 -4.31 1.45
CA HIS A 30 -6.64 -3.92 2.73
C HIS A 30 -5.95 -2.55 2.66
N ILE A 31 -5.85 -1.98 1.45
CA ILE A 31 -5.26 -0.67 1.21
C ILE A 31 -6.33 0.28 0.70
N GLU A 32 -6.43 1.42 1.35
CA GLU A 32 -7.31 2.53 0.98
C GLU A 32 -6.45 3.75 0.67
N VAL A 33 -6.74 4.45 -0.44
CA VAL A 33 -6.06 5.71 -0.77
C VAL A 33 -6.80 6.85 -0.08
N LEU A 34 -6.14 7.54 0.83
CA LEU A 34 -6.70 8.68 1.57
C LEU A 34 -6.55 9.98 0.80
N SER A 35 -5.38 10.20 0.22
CA SER A 35 -5.09 11.42 -0.52
C SER A 35 -4.13 11.15 -1.66
N ARG A 36 -4.26 11.96 -2.70
CA ARG A 36 -3.38 12.00 -3.86
C ARG A 36 -3.02 13.45 -4.12
N GLN A 37 -1.74 13.75 -4.09
CA GLN A 37 -1.21 15.08 -4.36
C GLN A 37 -0.20 14.98 -5.50
N ALA A 38 -0.47 15.69 -6.59
CA ALA A 38 0.52 15.89 -7.65
C ALA A 38 1.53 16.95 -7.21
N GLU A 39 2.81 16.68 -7.46
CA GLU A 39 3.94 17.59 -7.28
C GLU A 39 4.73 17.67 -8.60
N GLU A 40 5.56 18.71 -8.76
CA GLU A 40 6.34 18.92 -9.98
C GLU A 40 7.20 17.71 -10.38
N SER A 41 7.73 16.96 -9.40
CA SER A 41 8.60 15.80 -9.64
C SER A 41 7.90 14.44 -9.55
N GLY A 42 6.57 14.42 -9.37
CA GLY A 42 5.82 13.17 -9.29
C GLY A 42 4.51 13.26 -8.50
N VAL A 43 4.12 12.15 -7.89
CA VAL A 43 2.86 12.04 -7.13
C VAL A 43 3.11 11.47 -5.76
N LYS A 44 2.57 12.16 -4.75
CA LYS A 44 2.51 11.71 -3.37
C LYS A 44 1.15 11.07 -3.11
N LEU A 45 1.17 9.83 -2.64
CA LEU A 45 -0.02 9.08 -2.22
C LEU A 45 0.03 8.85 -0.73
N GLU A 46 -1.04 9.19 -0.02
CA GLU A 46 -1.25 8.71 1.35
C GLU A 46 -2.19 7.52 1.30
N VAL A 47 -1.69 6.39 1.78
CA VAL A 47 -2.44 5.14 1.83
C VAL A 47 -2.64 4.70 3.26
N ARG A 48 -3.85 4.27 3.59
CA ARG A 48 -4.19 3.61 4.83
C ARG A 48 -4.15 2.11 4.60
N VAL A 49 -3.29 1.43 5.34
CA VAL A 49 -3.20 -0.03 5.34
C VAL A 49 -3.93 -0.55 6.58
N THR A 50 -5.03 -1.26 6.38
CA THR A 50 -5.81 -1.87 7.44
C THR A 50 -5.52 -3.37 7.48
N PRO A 51 -4.72 -3.86 8.44
CA PRO A 51 -4.39 -5.27 8.52
C PRO A 51 -5.66 -6.08 8.86
N PRO A 52 -5.87 -7.25 8.22
CA PRO A 52 -7.05 -8.08 8.49
C PRO A 52 -7.10 -8.54 9.95
N ALA A 53 -8.31 -8.87 10.42
CA ALA A 53 -8.51 -9.48 11.72
C ALA A 53 -7.64 -10.75 11.83
N LYS A 54 -6.99 -10.96 12.98
CA LYS A 54 -6.37 -12.26 13.25
C LYS A 54 -7.51 -13.28 13.39
N THR A 55 -7.72 -14.10 12.37
CA THR A 55 -8.54 -15.31 12.48
C THR A 55 -7.80 -16.34 13.36
N ASP A 56 -8.52 -17.32 13.92
CA ASP A 56 -7.93 -18.36 14.79
C ASP A 56 -6.79 -19.17 14.13
N LYS A 57 -6.66 -19.08 12.80
CA LYS A 57 -5.53 -19.63 12.06
C LYS A 57 -4.28 -18.73 12.22
N PRO A 58 -3.09 -19.30 12.52
CA PRO A 58 -1.89 -18.55 12.83
C PRO A 58 -1.21 -17.97 11.57
N LYS A 59 -1.91 -17.13 10.80
CA LYS A 59 -1.27 -16.36 9.73
C LYS A 59 -0.39 -15.28 10.38
N ARG A 60 0.92 -15.47 10.28
CA ARG A 60 1.94 -14.56 10.84
C ARG A 60 2.17 -13.31 9.98
N TYR A 61 1.70 -13.33 8.74
CA TYR A 61 1.82 -12.22 7.81
C TYR A 61 0.52 -12.02 7.03
N PHE A 62 0.35 -10.83 6.49
CA PHE A 62 -0.61 -10.54 5.44
C PHE A 62 0.13 -9.93 4.24
N MET A 63 -0.46 -10.11 3.06
CA MET A 63 0.04 -9.58 1.80
C MET A 63 -1.12 -8.89 1.10
N ASP A 64 -0.85 -7.73 0.53
CA ASP A 64 -1.73 -7.03 -0.40
C ASP A 64 -0.89 -6.41 -1.52
N GLU A 65 -1.51 -6.18 -2.67
CA GLU A 65 -0.88 -5.56 -3.83
C GLU A 65 -1.73 -4.36 -4.26
N LEU A 66 -1.07 -3.21 -4.39
CA LEU A 66 -1.65 -1.98 -4.91
C LEU A 66 -1.25 -1.84 -6.38
N LYS A 67 -2.23 -1.87 -7.27
CA LYS A 67 -2.04 -1.62 -8.70
C LYS A 67 -2.31 -0.16 -9.00
N ILE A 68 -1.31 0.52 -9.55
CA ILE A 68 -1.38 1.92 -9.94
C ILE A 68 -1.23 1.98 -11.46
N LYS A 69 -2.27 2.43 -12.15
CA LYS A 69 -2.24 2.66 -13.58
C LYS A 69 -1.84 4.10 -13.83
N ILE A 70 -0.76 4.30 -14.58
CA ILE A 70 -0.32 5.63 -15.00
C ILE A 70 -0.83 5.85 -16.43
N LYS A 71 -1.43 7.01 -16.66
CA LYS A 71 -1.98 7.40 -17.96
C LYS A 71 -0.82 7.64 -18.92
N GLY A 72 -0.89 7.01 -20.09
CA GLY A 72 0.16 7.12 -21.11
C GLY A 72 1.31 6.12 -20.96
N SER A 73 1.37 5.33 -19.88
CA SER A 73 2.27 4.19 -19.79
C SER A 73 1.54 2.90 -20.14
N ALA A 74 2.22 1.99 -20.85
CA ALA A 74 1.70 0.65 -21.13
C ALA A 74 1.76 -0.28 -19.90
N ASP A 75 2.62 0.06 -18.92
CA ASP A 75 2.89 -0.78 -17.76
C ASP A 75 2.14 -0.30 -16.50
N ASP A 76 1.60 -1.26 -15.74
CA ASP A 76 0.98 -1.04 -14.44
C ASP A 76 2.06 -1.07 -13.34
N LEU A 77 2.10 -0.06 -12.47
CA LEU A 77 2.99 -0.05 -11.31
C LEU A 77 2.37 -0.87 -10.18
N LEU A 78 3.07 -1.93 -9.77
CA LEU A 78 2.65 -2.83 -8.69
C LEU A 78 3.43 -2.53 -7.41
N VAL A 79 2.74 -2.08 -6.37
CA VAL A 79 3.33 -1.89 -5.03
C VAL A 79 2.87 -3.01 -4.11
N ARG A 80 3.81 -3.85 -3.67
CA ARG A 80 3.55 -4.93 -2.72
C ARG A 80 3.56 -4.41 -1.28
N CYS A 81 2.48 -4.64 -0.55
CA CYS A 81 2.35 -4.31 0.85
C CYS A 81 2.32 -5.59 1.69
N ASN A 82 3.41 -5.85 2.40
CA ASN A 82 3.54 -6.99 3.30
C ASN A 82 3.58 -6.50 4.75
N GLY A 83 2.83 -7.16 5.63
CA GLY A 83 2.88 -6.86 7.06
C GLY A 83 3.01 -8.12 7.90
N TRP A 84 3.80 -8.03 8.96
CA TRP A 84 4.08 -9.12 9.88
C TRP A 84 3.46 -8.82 11.23
N TYR A 85 2.73 -9.78 11.78
CA TYR A 85 2.20 -9.65 13.13
C TYR A 85 3.28 -9.98 14.15
N PRO A 86 3.38 -9.19 15.24
CA PRO A 86 4.31 -9.52 16.31
C PRO A 86 3.98 -10.90 16.89
N ARG A 87 5.03 -11.68 17.17
CA ARG A 87 4.91 -12.94 17.92
C ARG A 87 4.33 -12.61 19.29
N LYS A 88 3.39 -13.43 19.77
CA LYS A 88 3.02 -13.35 21.20
C LYS A 88 4.31 -13.63 21.98
N PRO A 89 4.74 -12.75 22.92
CA PRO A 89 5.81 -13.11 23.82
C PRO A 89 5.40 -14.40 24.55
N ALA A 90 6.33 -15.34 24.69
CA ALA A 90 6.09 -16.50 25.53
C ALA A 90 5.70 -15.99 26.92
N LYS A 91 4.60 -16.50 27.49
CA LYS A 91 4.27 -16.19 28.88
C LYS A 91 5.40 -16.75 29.74
N THR A 92 6.25 -15.88 30.27
CA THR A 92 7.18 -16.24 31.34
C THR A 92 6.32 -16.69 32.52
N LYS A 93 6.52 -17.93 32.95
CA LYS A 93 5.88 -18.49 34.15
C LYS A 93 6.44 -17.86 35.41
#